data_AF-F7YTU9-F1
#
_entry.id   AF-F7YTU9-F1
#
_cell.length_a   1.000
_cell.length_b   1.000
_cell.length_c   1.000
_cell.angle_alpha   90.00
_cell.angle_beta   90.00
_cell.angle_gamma   90.00
#
_symmetry.space_group_name_H-M   'P 1'
#
loop_
_entity.id
_entity.type
_entity.pdbx_description
1 polymer ?
#
loop_
_entity_poly.entity_id
_entity_poly.type
_entity_poly.pdbx_seq_one_letter_code
_entity_poly.pdbx_strand_id
1 'polypeptide(L)' 'MDFSRFVIDGIDLETTLLAESEDQARELGLSLMKSLGFKDVDVVFVEHNGFAARIRLRAYVYRPGDKYQWFEGEDLR' A
#
# COMPACT_ATOMS: atom_id res chain seq x y z
N MET A 1 -22.77 -14.70 10.78
CA MET A 1 -21.32 -14.96 10.67
C MET A 1 -20.68 -13.65 10.32
N ASP A 2 -19.75 -13.16 11.14
CA ASP A 2 -19.04 -11.92 10.84
C ASP A 2 -18.00 -12.20 9.75
N PHE A 3 -18.19 -11.59 8.57
CA PHE A 3 -17.33 -11.79 7.40
C PHE A 3 -16.10 -10.86 7.41
N SER A 4 -16.14 -9.76 8.17
CA SER A 4 -15.07 -8.75 8.23
C SER A 4 -13.71 -9.33 8.65
N ARG A 5 -13.71 -10.39 9.45
CA ARG A 5 -12.52 -11.15 9.85
C ARG A 5 -11.86 -11.98 8.74
N PHE A 6 -12.45 -12.04 7.55
CA PHE A 6 -11.92 -12.76 6.39
C PHE A 6 -11.58 -11.83 5.22
N VAL A 7 -11.79 -10.52 5.39
CA VAL A 7 -11.49 -9.50 4.38
C VAL A 7 -10.16 -8.82 4.72
N ILE A 8 -9.46 -8.35 3.70
CA ILE A 8 -8.31 -7.43 3.80
C ILE A 8 -8.51 -6.38 2.72
N ASP A 9 -8.55 -5.11 3.11
CA ASP A 9 -8.68 -4.01 2.16
C ASP A 9 -7.28 -3.49 1.84
N GLY A 10 -6.80 -3.82 0.63
CA GLY A 10 -5.49 -3.42 0.12
C GLY A 10 -5.60 -2.49 -1.08
N ILE A 11 -4.74 -1.48 -1.15
CA ILE A 11 -4.56 -0.62 -2.32
C ILE A 11 -3.16 -0.87 -2.87
N ASP A 12 -3.08 -1.35 -4.11
CA ASP A 12 -1.82 -1.53 -4.81
C ASP A 12 -1.47 -0.28 -5.64
N LEU A 13 -0.25 0.21 -5.48
CA LEU A 13 0.38 1.19 -6.36
C LEU A 13 1.54 0.53 -7.10
N GLU A 14 1.43 0.42 -8.42
CA GLU A 14 2.56 0.11 -9.28
C GLU A 14 3.04 1.39 -9.97
N THR A 15 4.35 1.64 -9.91
CA THR A 15 4.97 2.81 -10.56
C THR A 15 6.43 2.54 -10.90
N THR A 16 7.03 3.45 -11.65
CA THR A 16 8.47 3.45 -11.96
C THR A 16 9.12 4.67 -11.33
N LEU A 17 10.16 4.45 -10.53
CA LEU A 17 10.94 5.50 -9.88
C LEU A 17 12.31 5.59 -10.54
N LEU A 18 12.79 6.81 -10.78
CA LEU A 18 14.22 7.01 -11.04
C LEU A 18 14.98 6.76 -9.74
N ALA A 19 15.90 5.80 -9.77
CA ALA A 19 16.66 5.36 -8.62
C ALA A 19 17.98 4.74 -9.09
N GLU A 20 19.01 4.86 -8.27
CA GLU A 20 20.36 4.30 -8.49
C GLU A 20 20.46 2.86 -7.96
N SER A 21 19.53 2.43 -7.11
CA SER A 21 19.48 1.06 -6.56
C SER A 21 18.06 0.64 -6.16
N GLU A 22 17.85 -0.66 -5.92
CA GLU A 22 16.60 -1.17 -5.34
C GLU A 22 16.33 -0.59 -3.95
N ASP A 23 17.36 -0.42 -3.12
CA ASP A 23 17.18 0.11 -1.76
C ASP A 23 16.72 1.56 -1.79
N GLN A 24 17.30 2.38 -2.66
CA GLN A 24 16.82 3.76 -2.87
C GLN A 24 15.38 3.76 -3.39
N ALA A 25 15.03 2.85 -4.31
CA ALA A 25 13.66 2.73 -4.81
C ALA A 25 12.66 2.34 -3.70
N ARG A 26 13.05 1.44 -2.79
CA ARG A 26 12.23 1.06 -1.62
C ARG A 26 11.97 2.27 -0.72
N GLU A 27 13.01 3.01 -0.37
CA GLU A 27 12.90 4.20 0.50
C GLU A 27 12.01 5.29 -0.13
N LEU A 28 12.23 5.57 -1.43
CA LEU A 28 11.42 6.53 -2.19
C LEU A 28 9.96 6.08 -2.30
N GLY A 29 9.72 4.80 -2.59
CA GLY A 29 8.37 4.24 -2.70
C GLY A 29 7.60 4.31 -1.38
N LEU A 30 8.22 3.95 -0.27
CA LEU A 30 7.61 4.08 1.06
C LEU A 30 7.32 5.55 1.42
N SER A 31 8.25 6.45 1.08
CA SER A 31 8.08 7.90 1.30
C SER A 31 6.93 8.47 0.45
N LEU A 32 6.78 8.02 -0.80
CA LEU A 32 5.65 8.35 -1.67
C LEU A 32 4.32 7.90 -1.06
N MET A 33 4.23 6.65 -0.61
CA MET A 33 2.96 6.15 -0.03
C MET A 33 2.62 6.90 1.26
N LYS A 34 3.62 7.26 2.06
CA LYS A 34 3.44 8.11 3.24
C LYS A 34 2.95 9.52 2.87
N SER A 35 3.45 10.13 1.81
CA SER A 35 2.99 11.45 1.36
C SER A 35 1.56 11.42 0.82
N LEU A 36 1.11 10.28 0.31
CA LEU A 36 -0.29 10.02 -0.07
C LEU A 36 -1.22 9.73 1.14
N GLY A 37 -0.68 9.69 2.36
CA GLY A 37 -1.44 9.48 3.59
C GLY A 37 -1.55 8.04 4.06
N PHE A 38 -0.93 7.08 3.36
CA PHE A 38 -0.89 5.70 3.82
C PHE A 38 0.12 5.51 4.96
N LYS A 39 -0.24 4.66 5.93
CA LYS A 39 0.56 4.42 7.14
C LYS A 39 1.10 3.00 7.25
N ASP A 40 0.37 2.05 6.69
CA ASP A 40 0.68 0.62 6.69
C ASP A 40 0.89 0.19 5.24
N VAL A 41 2.16 0.03 4.85
CA VAL A 41 2.56 -0.15 3.46
C VAL A 41 3.69 -1.17 3.38
N ASP A 42 3.53 -2.15 2.48
CA ASP A 42 4.57 -3.11 2.13
C ASP A 42 5.11 -2.85 0.72
N VAL A 43 6.40 -3.09 0.51
CA VAL A 43 6.97 -3.26 -0.85
C VAL A 43 6.76 -4.71 -1.24
N VAL A 44 5.86 -4.96 -2.20
CA VAL A 44 5.52 -6.34 -2.64
C VAL A 44 6.31 -6.77 -3.87
N PHE A 45 6.92 -5.83 -4.60
CA PHE A 45 7.82 -6.09 -5.72
C PHE A 45 8.74 -4.89 -5.94
N VAL A 46 10.00 -5.15 -6.28
CA VAL A 46 10.92 -4.15 -6.81
C VAL A 46 11.86 -4.83 -7.80
N GLU A 47 12.10 -4.18 -8.93
CA GLU A 47 13.09 -4.60 -9.92
C GLU A 47 13.78 -3.35 -10.46
N HIS A 48 15.09 -3.27 -10.28
CA HIS A 48 15.92 -2.17 -10.78
C HIS A 48 16.62 -2.55 -12.09
N ASN A 49 16.67 -1.62 -13.05
CA ASN A 49 17.26 -1.82 -14.37
C ASN A 49 18.42 -0.85 -14.69
N GLY A 50 19.13 -0.38 -13.66
CA GLY A 50 20.31 0.48 -13.78
C GLY A 50 20.00 1.97 -13.54
N PHE A 51 18.91 2.50 -14.10
CA PHE A 51 18.55 3.92 -13.96
C PHE A 51 17.15 4.15 -13.37
N ALA A 52 16.34 3.10 -13.30
CA ALA A 52 15.00 3.15 -12.74
C ALA A 52 14.65 1.83 -12.07
N ALA A 53 13.64 1.87 -11.20
CA ALA A 53 13.06 0.69 -10.60
C ALA A 53 11.55 0.68 -10.82
N ARG A 54 11.04 -0.44 -11.34
CA ARG A 54 9.61 -0.75 -11.27
C ARG A 54 9.33 -1.27 -9.88
N ILE A 55 8.44 -0.60 -9.16
CA ILE A 55 8.09 -0.94 -7.78
C ILE A 55 6.59 -1.13 -7.65
N ARG A 56 6.19 -2.13 -6.85
CA ARG A 56 4.81 -2.32 -6.41
C ARG A 56 4.74 -2.21 -4.90
N LEU A 57 3.84 -1.35 -4.45
CA LEU A 57 3.60 -1.03 -3.06
C LEU A 57 2.16 -1.40 -2.73
N ARG A 58 1.92 -1.99 -1.56
CA ARG A 58 0.58 -2.30 -1.07
C ARG A 58 0.32 -1.55 0.22
N ALA A 59 -0.63 -0.64 0.20
CA ALA A 59 -1.18 -0.08 1.43
C ALA A 59 -2.31 -0.97 1.96
N TYR A 60 -2.35 -1.18 3.27
CA TYR A 60 -3.49 -1.82 3.93
C TYR A 60 -4.36 -0.72 4.57
N VAL A 61 -5.61 -0.64 4.12
CA VAL A 61 -6.59 0.30 4.67
C VAL A 61 -7.26 -0.32 5.89
N TYR A 62 -7.62 -1.60 5.80
CA TYR A 62 -8.16 -2.40 6.90
C TYR A 62 -7.56 -3.81 6.89
N ARG A 63 -7.22 -4.30 8.08
CA ARG A 63 -6.79 -5.68 8.34
C ARG A 63 -7.92 -6.51 8.96
N PRO A 64 -7.83 -7.85 8.94
CA PRO A 64 -8.83 -8.71 9.56
C PRO A 64 -8.96 -8.39 11.06
N GLY A 65 -10.18 -8.06 11.50
CA GLY A 65 -10.47 -7.66 12.88
C GLY A 65 -10.45 -6.15 13.13
N ASP A 66 -10.09 -5.33 12.14
CA ASP A 66 -10.32 -3.89 12.20
C ASP A 66 -11.81 -3.55 12.10
N LYS A 67 -12.16 -2.31 12.47
CA LYS A 67 -13.50 -1.76 12.25
C LYS A 67 -13.61 -1.22 10.84
N TYR A 68 -14.31 -1.96 9.98
CA TYR A 68 -14.57 -1.57 8.61
C TYR A 68 -15.66 -0.51 8.56
N GLN A 69 -15.31 0.74 8.23
CA GLN A 69 -16.28 1.84 8.15
C GLN A 69 -17.38 1.63 7.11
N TRP A 70 -17.10 0.89 6.02
CA TRP A 70 -18.12 0.56 5.02
C TRP A 70 -19.06 -0.57 5.47
N PHE A 71 -18.69 -1.33 6.49
CA PHE A 71 -19.45 -2.47 7.00
C PHE A 71 -20.31 -2.11 8.22
N GLU A 72 -19.76 -1.30 9.13
CA GLU A 72 -20.52 -0.65 10.20
C GLU A 72 -21.28 0.52 9.57
N GLY A 73 -22.51 0.29 9.10
CA GLY A 73 -23.31 1.24 8.32
C GLY A 73 -23.61 2.57 9.03
N GLU A 74 -22.62 3.44 9.15
CA GLU A 74 -22.85 4.88 9.30
C GLU A 74 -23.18 5.44 7.93
N ASP A 75 -24.49 5.66 7.72
CA ASP A 75 -25.05 6.61 6.78
C ASP A 75 -24.09 7.81 6.63
N LEU A 76 -23.43 7.93 5.48
CA LEU A 76 -22.78 9.16 5.04
C LEU A 76 -23.89 10.22 4.87
N ARG A 77 -24.21 10.92 5.96
CA ARG A 77 -25.03 12.14 5.99
C ARG A 77 -24.16 13.36 6.21
#